data_AF-A0A2M8PQ02-F1
#
_entry.id   AF-A0A2M8PQ02-F1
#
_cell.length_a   1.000
_cell.length_b   1.000
_cell.length_c   1.000
_cell.angle_alpha   90.00
_cell.angle_beta   90.00
_cell.angle_gamma   90.00
#
_symmetry.space_group_name_H-M   'P 1'
#
loop_
_entity.id
_entity.type
_entity.pdbx_description
1 polymer ?
#
loop_
_entity_poly.entity_id
_entity_poly.type
_entity_poly.pdbx_seq_one_letter_code
_entity_poly.pdbx_strand_id
1 'polypeptide(L)'
;TTFGLVLRTIDDAFTPDGYYFNLNPLGEWAIVRQQFGQLTVLDEGTIELASNIISLGASTLGEDLALFVDGQQVTQIEDSTFSSGGWGLLLRGDGRAAGVEIERFMLTTAVVVPPDTPSTLESWRSIRADEVTSELAEAMVITDGGRRVYTILDTGYQIAPQTTRAYTQLPDDVLYDDIVVNIDVVSLEGSDIACGLTLRDNGNTDRVIVYVGTTNDAGVIVVRNGMILSHTYDFITLSDKDRLNNNTKRLTIILRGPYVITYINGIYFNTQYSPPSQGTVGVILLNYAADAGRCQFQNLWIWQ
;
A
#
# COMPACT_ATOMS: atom_id res chain seq x y z
N THR A 1 -8.77 11.71 27.94
CA THR A 1 -7.80 11.12 26.99
C THR A 1 -8.06 11.62 25.59
N THR A 2 -7.02 12.08 24.90
CA THR A 2 -7.06 12.46 23.48
C THR A 2 -6.18 11.48 22.72
N PHE A 3 -6.61 11.10 21.53
CA PHE A 3 -5.85 10.28 20.59
C PHE A 3 -5.87 10.95 19.23
N GLY A 4 -4.99 10.52 18.32
CA GLY A 4 -4.88 11.22 17.06
C GLY A 4 -3.78 10.75 16.14
N LEU A 5 -3.61 11.53 15.07
CA LEU A 5 -2.53 11.39 14.10
C LEU A 5 -1.62 12.62 14.19
N VAL A 6 -0.32 12.41 14.10
CA VAL A 6 0.67 13.49 13.96
C VAL A 6 1.27 13.38 12.57
N LEU A 7 1.29 14.46 11.81
CA LEU A 7 1.77 14.49 10.42
C LEU A 7 2.71 15.67 10.18
N ARG A 8 3.62 15.48 9.23
CA ARG A 8 4.66 16.44 8.83
C ARG A 8 5.54 16.88 10.01
N THR A 9 5.96 15.91 10.83
CA THR A 9 6.86 16.18 11.96
C THR A 9 8.29 16.44 11.47
N ILE A 10 8.96 17.46 11.98
CA ILE A 10 10.30 17.86 11.50
C ILE A 10 11.44 17.55 12.49
N ASP A 11 11.13 16.96 13.63
CA ASP A 11 12.11 16.54 14.63
C ASP A 11 11.67 15.24 15.35
N ASP A 12 12.61 14.64 16.09
CA ASP A 12 12.40 13.41 16.88
C ASP A 12 12.12 13.71 18.38
N ALA A 13 11.71 14.95 18.71
CA ALA A 13 11.42 15.31 20.09
C ALA A 13 10.19 14.55 20.59
N PHE A 14 10.03 14.47 21.92
CA PHE A 14 8.84 13.88 22.54
C PHE A 14 7.55 14.62 22.16
N THR A 15 7.66 15.90 21.81
CA THR A 15 6.57 16.72 21.25
C THR A 15 7.10 17.42 20.01
N PRO A 16 7.10 16.74 18.85
CA PRO A 16 7.73 17.28 17.67
C PRO A 16 6.96 18.44 17.07
N ASP A 17 7.67 19.37 16.43
CA ASP A 17 7.02 20.39 15.61
C ASP A 17 6.34 19.71 14.40
N GLY A 18 5.09 20.07 14.11
CA GLY A 18 4.25 19.41 13.10
C GLY A 18 2.75 19.70 13.26
N TYR A 19 1.92 18.93 12.54
CA TYR A 19 0.45 18.99 12.66
C TYR A 19 -0.11 17.83 13.47
N TYR A 20 -1.10 18.12 14.30
CA TYR A 20 -1.73 17.19 15.24
C TYR A 20 -3.23 17.17 14.97
N PHE A 21 -3.73 16.01 14.57
CA PHE A 21 -5.13 15.74 14.32
C PHE A 21 -5.71 15.02 15.53
N ASN A 22 -6.37 15.77 16.38
CA ASN A 22 -6.84 15.32 17.69
C ASN A 22 -8.29 14.88 17.63
N LEU A 23 -8.62 13.81 18.35
CA LEU A 23 -9.98 13.39 18.66
C LEU A 23 -10.03 12.84 20.09
N ASN A 24 -11.14 13.03 20.79
CA ASN A 24 -11.36 12.41 22.08
C ASN A 24 -12.65 11.56 22.11
N PRO A 25 -12.87 10.74 23.16
CA PRO A 25 -14.07 9.90 23.25
C PRO A 25 -15.41 10.65 23.34
N LEU A 26 -15.39 11.96 23.56
CA LEU A 26 -16.59 12.81 23.53
C LEU A 26 -16.89 13.36 22.14
N GLY A 27 -16.06 13.03 21.14
CA GLY A 27 -16.19 13.52 19.78
C GLY A 27 -15.66 14.94 19.56
N GLU A 28 -14.93 15.50 20.53
CA GLU A 28 -14.25 16.79 20.35
C GLU A 28 -12.99 16.59 19.52
N TRP A 29 -12.83 17.36 18.45
CA TRP A 29 -11.71 17.27 17.53
C TRP A 29 -11.02 18.62 17.33
N ALA A 30 -9.74 18.58 16.99
CA ALA A 30 -8.97 19.77 16.63
C ALA A 30 -7.81 19.45 15.69
N ILE A 31 -7.53 20.34 14.75
CA ILE A 31 -6.26 20.36 14.01
C ILE A 31 -5.37 21.41 14.66
N VAL A 32 -4.22 20.99 15.17
CA VAL A 32 -3.30 21.85 15.93
C VAL A 32 -1.93 21.84 15.24
N ARG A 33 -1.36 23.03 15.08
CA ARG A 33 0.05 23.20 14.68
C ARG A 33 0.90 23.36 15.93
N GLN A 34 1.92 22.53 16.08
CA GLN A 34 2.99 22.74 17.05
C GLN A 34 4.21 23.31 16.34
N GLN A 35 4.71 24.45 16.83
CA GLN A 35 5.91 25.08 16.30
C GLN A 35 6.69 25.74 17.43
N PHE A 36 7.97 25.40 17.60
CA PHE A 36 8.86 25.90 18.64
C PHE A 36 8.25 25.83 20.05
N GLY A 37 7.55 24.72 20.33
CA GLY A 37 6.85 24.50 21.61
C GLY A 37 5.55 25.30 21.80
N GLN A 38 5.12 26.09 20.80
CA GLN A 38 3.84 26.78 20.79
C GLN A 38 2.78 25.95 20.06
N LEU A 39 1.63 25.77 20.70
CA LEU A 39 0.44 25.17 20.08
C LEU A 39 -0.46 26.26 19.51
N THR A 40 -0.84 26.11 18.24
CA THR A 40 -1.85 26.95 17.58
C THR A 40 -2.99 26.04 17.11
N VAL A 41 -4.20 26.26 17.63
CA VAL A 41 -5.40 25.59 17.09
C VAL A 41 -5.70 26.23 15.74
N LEU A 42 -5.67 25.43 14.68
CA LEU A 42 -6.00 25.87 13.33
C LEU A 42 -7.50 25.73 13.06
N ASP A 43 -8.10 24.65 13.58
CA ASP A 43 -9.54 24.41 13.53
C ASP A 43 -9.96 23.45 14.66
N GLU A 44 -11.22 23.53 15.08
CA GLU A 44 -11.79 22.68 16.13
C GLU A 44 -13.31 22.56 16.04
N GLY A 45 -13.86 21.48 16.59
CA GLY A 45 -15.29 21.26 16.64
C GLY A 45 -15.69 19.97 17.36
N THR A 46 -16.93 19.56 17.13
CA THR A 46 -17.53 18.36 17.73
C THR A 46 -18.23 17.50 16.69
N ILE A 47 -18.16 16.17 16.84
CA ILE A 47 -18.91 15.20 16.05
C ILE A 47 -19.55 14.16 16.97
N GLU A 48 -20.69 13.60 16.56
CA GLU A 48 -21.29 12.46 17.25
C GLU A 48 -20.60 11.16 16.82
N LEU A 49 -20.06 10.41 17.78
CA LEU A 49 -19.42 9.12 17.50
C LEU A 49 -20.46 8.01 17.54
N ALA A 50 -20.61 7.29 16.43
CA ALA A 50 -21.59 6.21 16.32
C ALA A 50 -21.20 4.96 17.15
N SER A 51 -19.91 4.80 17.46
CA SER A 51 -19.38 3.63 18.15
C SER A 51 -18.08 3.94 18.89
N ASN A 52 -17.63 3.01 19.73
CA ASN A 52 -16.32 3.06 20.40
C ASN A 52 -15.17 2.52 19.53
N ILE A 53 -15.48 1.91 18.39
CA ILE A 53 -14.54 1.55 17.32
C ILE A 53 -14.69 2.63 16.24
N ILE A 54 -13.60 3.32 15.94
CA ILE A 54 -13.62 4.46 15.03
C ILE A 54 -12.53 4.31 13.97
N SER A 55 -12.82 4.76 12.76
CA SER A 55 -11.82 4.94 11.72
C SER A 55 -11.37 6.40 11.71
N LEU A 56 -10.11 6.65 12.05
CA LEU A 56 -9.52 7.98 12.03
C LEU A 56 -8.59 8.12 10.82
N GLY A 57 -8.83 9.15 10.00
CA GLY A 57 -7.99 9.47 8.86
C GLY A 57 -7.54 10.92 8.87
N ALA A 58 -6.37 11.19 8.32
CA ALA A 58 -5.91 12.55 8.06
C ALA A 58 -5.25 12.60 6.67
N SER A 59 -5.51 13.68 5.94
CA SER A 59 -4.87 13.96 4.65
C SER A 59 -4.09 15.26 4.75
N THR A 60 -2.88 15.27 4.19
CA THR A 60 -2.04 16.46 4.07
C THR A 60 -1.59 16.59 2.62
N LEU A 61 -2.49 16.89 1.70
CA LEU A 61 -2.19 17.02 0.27
C LEU A 61 -1.89 18.47 -0.07
N GLY A 62 -0.67 18.78 -0.52
CA GLY A 62 -0.29 20.17 -0.79
C GLY A 62 -0.36 21.02 0.47
N GLU A 63 -1.19 22.06 0.47
CA GLU A 63 -1.44 22.90 1.66
C GLU A 63 -2.71 22.49 2.42
N ASP A 64 -3.51 21.58 1.86
CA ASP A 64 -4.74 21.07 2.47
C ASP A 64 -4.44 20.11 3.61
N LEU A 65 -5.06 20.36 4.76
CA LEU A 65 -5.12 19.49 5.92
C LEU A 65 -6.58 19.10 6.13
N ALA A 66 -6.90 17.81 6.03
CA ALA A 66 -8.26 17.31 6.21
C ALA A 66 -8.31 16.20 7.28
N LEU A 67 -9.35 16.24 8.11
CA LEU A 67 -9.64 15.23 9.14
C LEU A 67 -10.85 14.41 8.72
N PHE A 68 -10.73 13.09 8.85
CA PHE A 68 -11.78 12.13 8.57
C PHE A 68 -12.10 11.30 9.81
N VAL A 69 -13.38 11.11 10.10
CA VAL A 69 -13.87 10.23 11.16
C VAL A 69 -14.94 9.32 10.55
N ASP A 70 -14.76 8.01 10.70
CA ASP A 70 -15.62 6.97 10.12
C ASP A 70 -15.81 7.12 8.60
N GLY A 71 -14.74 7.55 7.92
CA GLY A 71 -14.70 7.77 6.47
C GLY A 71 -15.36 9.08 6.01
N GLN A 72 -15.97 9.86 6.91
CA GLN A 72 -16.54 11.17 6.58
C GLN A 72 -15.53 12.29 6.85
N GLN A 73 -15.38 13.21 5.91
CA GLN A 73 -14.60 14.44 6.12
C GLN A 73 -15.30 15.32 7.15
N VAL A 74 -14.61 15.58 8.26
CA VAL A 74 -15.08 16.41 9.37
C VAL A 74 -14.71 17.87 9.13
N THR A 75 -13.48 18.11 8.67
CA THR A 75 -12.99 19.45 8.31
C THR A 75 -11.91 19.37 7.24
N GLN A 76 -11.67 20.51 6.57
CA GLN A 76 -10.54 20.77 5.70
C GLN A 76 -10.13 22.24 5.84
N ILE A 77 -8.83 22.46 6.02
CA ILE A 77 -8.21 23.78 6.12
C ILE A 77 -6.93 23.84 5.29
N GLU A 78 -6.42 25.03 5.04
CA GLU A 78 -5.13 25.24 4.37
C GLU A 78 -4.10 25.77 5.39
N ASP A 79 -2.93 25.14 5.47
CA ASP A 79 -1.76 25.67 6.19
C ASP A 79 -0.47 25.13 5.55
N SER A 80 0.44 26.03 5.20
CA SER A 80 1.69 25.73 4.47
C SER A 80 2.94 25.73 5.33
N THR A 81 2.80 25.81 6.66
CA THR A 81 3.94 25.93 7.60
C THR A 81 4.91 24.76 7.50
N PHE A 82 4.38 23.53 7.43
CA PHE A 82 5.18 22.33 7.21
C PHE A 82 4.74 21.70 5.89
N SER A 83 5.63 21.64 4.91
CA SER A 83 5.34 21.05 3.60
C SER A 83 5.63 19.55 3.52
N SER A 84 6.42 19.02 4.45
CA SER A 84 6.81 17.61 4.55
C SER A 84 7.29 17.28 5.97
N GLY A 85 7.39 16.00 6.29
CA GLY A 85 7.94 15.52 7.55
C GLY A 85 7.51 14.08 7.85
N GLY A 86 7.84 13.61 9.04
CA GLY A 86 7.44 12.31 9.56
C GLY A 86 5.96 12.25 9.93
N TRP A 87 5.56 11.11 10.46
CA TRP A 87 4.21 10.86 10.94
C TRP A 87 4.28 10.04 12.23
N GLY A 88 3.18 10.04 12.99
CA GLY A 88 3.08 9.25 14.20
C GLY A 88 1.65 9.17 14.71
N LEU A 89 1.50 8.41 15.80
CA LEU A 89 0.26 8.29 16.54
C LEU A 89 0.33 9.18 17.77
N LEU A 90 -0.74 9.91 18.04
CA LEU A 90 -0.87 10.70 19.25
C LEU A 90 -1.68 9.91 20.28
N LEU A 91 -1.13 9.80 21.49
CA LEU A 91 -1.87 9.40 22.68
C LEU A 91 -1.54 10.37 23.81
N ARG A 92 -2.56 11.06 24.32
CA ARG A 92 -2.44 12.00 25.43
C ARG A 92 -3.44 11.65 26.52
N GLY A 93 -2.93 11.06 27.60
CA GLY A 93 -3.72 10.75 28.79
C GLY A 93 -4.00 12.00 29.63
N ASP A 94 -5.12 11.99 30.34
CA ASP A 94 -5.46 12.95 31.41
C ASP A 94 -5.11 12.40 32.81
N GLY A 95 -4.30 11.34 32.87
CA GLY A 95 -3.95 10.63 34.10
C GLY A 95 -4.89 9.47 34.46
N ARG A 96 -5.95 9.20 33.69
CA ARG A 96 -6.77 7.98 33.82
C ARG A 96 -6.31 6.92 32.83
N ALA A 97 -6.32 5.65 33.25
CA ALA A 97 -6.02 4.53 32.38
C ALA A 97 -7.13 4.37 31.33
N ALA A 98 -6.86 4.80 30.10
CA ALA A 98 -7.67 4.51 28.93
C ALA A 98 -6.72 3.87 27.91
N GLY A 99 -7.06 2.66 27.45
CA GLY A 99 -6.36 2.00 26.37
C GLY A 99 -6.95 2.44 25.03
N VAL A 100 -6.09 2.75 24.07
CA VAL A 100 -6.47 2.83 22.65
C VAL A 100 -5.85 1.61 21.99
N GLU A 101 -6.70 0.73 21.47
CA GLU A 101 -6.27 -0.41 20.67
C GLU A 101 -6.34 0.00 19.20
N ILE A 102 -5.24 -0.23 18.49
CA ILE A 102 -5.15 0.06 17.06
C ILE A 102 -5.21 -1.28 16.35
N GLU A 103 -6.38 -1.60 15.80
CA GLU A 103 -6.54 -2.83 15.03
C GLU A 103 -5.87 -2.73 13.66
N ARG A 104 -5.92 -1.55 13.04
CA ARG A 104 -5.44 -1.31 11.66
C ARG A 104 -4.83 0.07 11.54
N PHE A 105 -3.72 0.15 10.80
CA PHE A 105 -3.06 1.40 10.48
C PHE A 105 -2.63 1.40 9.01
N MET A 106 -2.91 2.49 8.30
CA MET A 106 -2.52 2.69 6.91
C MET A 106 -1.95 4.09 6.74
N LEU A 107 -0.83 4.20 6.03
CA LEU A 107 -0.25 5.48 5.62
C LEU A 107 -0.14 5.50 4.11
N THR A 108 -0.83 6.43 3.46
CA THR A 108 -0.74 6.60 2.01
C THR A 108 -0.14 7.96 1.67
N THR A 109 0.81 7.97 0.75
CA THR A 109 1.20 9.19 0.05
C THR A 109 0.17 9.42 -1.05
N ALA A 110 -0.36 10.64 -1.18
CA ALA A 110 -1.19 10.96 -2.32
C ALA A 110 -0.36 10.78 -3.60
N VAL A 111 -0.75 9.81 -4.41
CA VAL A 111 -0.13 9.58 -5.70
C VAL A 111 -1.05 10.19 -6.74
N VAL A 112 -0.48 11.03 -7.60
CA VAL A 112 -1.14 11.44 -8.83
C VAL A 112 -1.38 10.17 -9.63
N VAL A 113 -2.59 9.64 -9.56
CA VAL A 113 -3.03 8.56 -10.44
C VAL A 113 -2.94 9.13 -11.84
N PRO A 114 -2.21 8.49 -12.77
CA PRO A 114 -2.24 8.89 -14.17
C PRO A 114 -3.72 8.98 -14.60
N PRO A 115 -4.17 10.11 -15.17
CA PRO A 115 -5.60 10.43 -15.35
C PRO A 115 -6.39 9.39 -16.16
N ASP A 116 -5.70 8.46 -16.83
CA ASP A 116 -6.27 7.43 -17.69
C ASP A 116 -6.18 6.01 -17.11
N THR A 117 -5.97 5.85 -15.80
CA THR A 117 -5.90 4.51 -15.16
C THR A 117 -7.31 3.93 -14.97
N PRO A 118 -7.71 2.85 -15.67
CA PRO A 118 -9.03 2.26 -15.51
C PRO A 118 -9.23 1.76 -14.08
N SER A 119 -10.45 1.89 -13.54
CA SER A 119 -10.80 1.31 -12.24
C SER A 119 -10.92 -0.22 -12.29
N THR A 120 -11.17 -0.78 -13.48
CA THR A 120 -11.23 -2.21 -13.73
C THR A 120 -10.56 -2.58 -15.04
N LEU A 121 -9.98 -3.78 -15.09
CA LEU A 121 -9.55 -4.45 -16.32
C LEU A 121 -10.55 -5.55 -16.62
N GLU A 122 -11.10 -5.61 -17.81
CA GLU A 122 -12.06 -6.63 -18.25
C GLU A 122 -11.34 -7.94 -18.64
N SER A 123 -10.16 -7.82 -19.26
CA SER A 123 -9.37 -8.96 -19.73
C SER A 123 -8.56 -9.65 -18.62
N TRP A 124 -8.69 -9.21 -17.36
CA TRP A 124 -7.84 -9.67 -16.26
C TRP A 124 -7.81 -11.18 -16.09
N ARG A 125 -8.90 -11.88 -16.42
CA ARG A 125 -9.01 -13.36 -16.35
C ARG A 125 -8.24 -14.09 -17.45
N SER A 126 -7.77 -13.38 -18.46
CA SER A 126 -6.97 -13.98 -19.52
C SER A 126 -5.58 -14.36 -19.03
N ILE A 127 -5.14 -15.56 -19.40
CA ILE A 127 -3.73 -16.00 -19.26
C ILE A 127 -2.89 -15.53 -20.46
N ARG A 128 -3.52 -14.92 -21.46
CA ARG A 128 -2.89 -14.46 -22.68
C ARG A 128 -2.43 -13.03 -22.49
N ALA A 129 -1.11 -12.84 -22.52
CA ALA A 129 -0.51 -11.53 -22.32
C ALA A 129 -1.04 -10.48 -23.31
N ASP A 130 -1.24 -10.87 -24.57
CA ASP A 130 -1.74 -10.00 -25.65
C ASP A 130 -3.11 -9.41 -25.36
N GLU A 131 -4.02 -10.14 -24.70
CA GLU A 131 -5.35 -9.62 -24.37
C GLU A 131 -5.27 -8.55 -23.27
N VAL A 132 -4.47 -8.79 -22.23
CA VAL A 132 -4.29 -7.85 -21.11
C VAL A 132 -3.52 -6.60 -21.54
N THR A 133 -2.45 -6.76 -22.32
CA THR A 133 -1.64 -5.62 -22.75
C THR A 133 -2.33 -4.78 -23.82
N SER A 134 -3.18 -5.39 -24.67
CA SER A 134 -3.98 -4.63 -25.63
C SER A 134 -4.98 -3.72 -24.92
N GLU A 135 -5.69 -4.23 -23.91
CA GLU A 135 -6.60 -3.41 -23.09
C GLU A 135 -5.84 -2.25 -22.41
N LEU A 136 -4.68 -2.54 -21.81
CA LEU A 136 -3.86 -1.51 -21.17
C LEU A 136 -3.34 -0.45 -22.15
N ALA A 137 -3.01 -0.85 -23.39
CA ALA A 137 -2.58 0.07 -24.44
C ALA A 137 -3.75 0.92 -24.97
N GLU A 138 -4.93 0.33 -25.17
CA GLU A 138 -6.17 1.04 -25.54
C GLU A 138 -6.57 2.08 -24.48
N ALA A 139 -6.38 1.74 -23.20
CA ALA A 139 -6.58 2.65 -22.08
C ALA A 139 -5.42 3.64 -21.87
N MET A 140 -4.38 3.63 -22.71
CA MET A 140 -3.19 4.49 -22.62
C MET A 140 -2.40 4.36 -21.29
N VAL A 141 -2.58 3.24 -20.59
CA VAL A 141 -1.84 2.90 -19.36
C VAL A 141 -0.41 2.52 -19.69
N ILE A 142 -0.19 1.83 -20.81
CA ILE A 142 1.13 1.52 -21.38
C ILE A 142 1.23 2.03 -22.82
N THR A 143 2.44 2.12 -23.36
CA THR A 143 2.63 2.38 -24.79
C THR A 143 2.32 1.13 -25.60
N ASP A 144 1.72 1.32 -26.78
CA ASP A 144 1.49 0.22 -27.71
C ASP A 144 2.83 -0.43 -28.15
N GLY A 145 2.78 -1.74 -28.40
CA GLY A 145 3.94 -2.57 -28.70
C GLY A 145 4.50 -3.34 -27.49
N GLY A 146 5.73 -3.84 -27.65
CA GLY A 146 6.40 -4.73 -26.70
C GLY A 146 6.25 -6.22 -27.05
N ARG A 147 6.77 -7.07 -26.18
CA ARG A 147 6.66 -8.53 -26.29
C ARG A 147 6.73 -9.20 -24.93
N ARG A 148 6.18 -10.41 -24.85
CA ARG A 148 6.42 -11.28 -23.70
C ARG A 148 7.89 -11.72 -23.65
N VAL A 149 8.57 -11.40 -22.55
CA VAL A 149 10.01 -11.69 -22.34
C VAL A 149 10.25 -12.81 -21.34
N TYR A 150 9.28 -13.13 -20.49
CA TYR A 150 9.42 -14.17 -19.48
C TYR A 150 8.10 -14.88 -19.20
N THR A 151 8.15 -16.15 -18.78
CA THR A 151 6.98 -16.89 -18.31
C THR A 151 7.32 -18.00 -17.29
N ILE A 152 6.45 -18.17 -16.30
CA ILE A 152 6.39 -19.37 -15.45
C ILE A 152 4.95 -19.89 -15.52
N LEU A 153 4.78 -21.17 -15.84
CA LEU A 153 3.46 -21.80 -15.85
C LEU A 153 2.97 -22.12 -14.45
N ASP A 154 3.83 -22.73 -13.63
CA ASP A 154 3.51 -23.15 -12.27
C ASP A 154 4.81 -23.37 -11.47
N THR A 155 4.96 -22.71 -10.32
CA THR A 155 6.06 -22.94 -9.38
C THR A 155 5.63 -22.66 -7.95
N GLY A 156 5.98 -23.57 -7.04
CA GLY A 156 5.75 -23.44 -5.61
C GLY A 156 6.98 -22.93 -4.85
N TYR A 157 6.76 -22.07 -3.88
CA TYR A 157 7.78 -21.59 -2.94
C TYR A 157 7.29 -21.75 -1.51
N GLN A 158 8.25 -21.97 -0.61
CA GLN A 158 7.98 -22.22 0.80
C GLN A 158 8.83 -21.29 1.67
N ILE A 159 8.28 -20.93 2.82
CA ILE A 159 8.96 -20.20 3.88
C ILE A 159 8.94 -21.04 5.15
N ALA A 160 10.10 -21.17 5.78
CA ALA A 160 10.26 -21.97 6.98
C ALA A 160 9.58 -21.29 8.20
N PRO A 161 9.22 -22.06 9.24
CA PRO A 161 8.73 -21.49 10.50
C PRO A 161 9.65 -20.42 11.05
N GLN A 162 9.09 -19.40 11.71
CA GLN A 162 9.81 -18.27 12.32
C GLN A 162 10.66 -17.43 11.36
N THR A 163 10.63 -17.71 10.05
CA THR A 163 11.30 -16.89 9.04
C THR A 163 10.32 -15.83 8.57
N THR A 164 10.65 -14.56 8.76
CA THR A 164 9.75 -13.43 8.45
C THR A 164 9.64 -13.16 6.95
N ARG A 165 10.68 -13.48 6.18
CA ARG A 165 10.71 -13.29 4.73
C ARG A 165 11.56 -14.32 3.99
N ALA A 166 11.10 -14.73 2.82
CA ALA A 166 11.87 -15.53 1.87
C ALA A 166 11.79 -14.87 0.50
N TYR A 167 12.94 -14.75 -0.16
CA TYR A 167 13.07 -14.11 -1.46
C TYR A 167 13.76 -15.08 -2.42
N THR A 168 13.22 -15.19 -3.64
CA THR A 168 13.88 -15.89 -4.74
C THR A 168 13.84 -15.01 -5.97
N GLN A 169 15.00 -14.61 -6.48
CA GLN A 169 15.11 -13.90 -7.75
C GLN A 169 14.68 -14.82 -8.89
N LEU A 170 14.03 -14.28 -9.91
CA LEU A 170 13.78 -15.02 -11.14
C LEU A 170 15.10 -15.25 -11.91
N PRO A 171 15.28 -16.42 -12.54
CA PRO A 171 16.57 -16.89 -13.07
C PRO A 171 17.09 -16.19 -14.33
N ASP A 172 16.51 -15.06 -14.76
CA ASP A 172 16.84 -14.46 -16.06
C ASP A 172 17.98 -13.42 -16.00
N ASP A 173 18.42 -12.98 -14.82
CA ASP A 173 19.38 -11.88 -14.61
C ASP A 173 19.04 -10.61 -15.43
N VAL A 174 17.79 -10.48 -15.88
CA VAL A 174 17.35 -9.36 -16.72
C VAL A 174 17.01 -8.18 -15.82
N LEU A 175 17.52 -7.02 -16.20
CA LEU A 175 17.15 -5.75 -15.61
C LEU A 175 15.95 -5.17 -16.36
N TYR A 176 14.86 -4.99 -15.63
CA TYR A 176 13.60 -4.47 -16.12
C TYR A 176 13.41 -3.01 -15.67
N ASP A 177 12.77 -2.20 -16.51
CA ASP A 177 12.39 -0.82 -16.18
C ASP A 177 10.86 -0.67 -16.25
N ASP A 178 10.35 -0.41 -17.46
CA ASP A 178 8.92 -0.40 -17.77
C ASP A 178 8.49 -1.79 -18.21
N ILE A 179 7.56 -2.39 -17.47
CA ILE A 179 7.04 -3.74 -17.70
C ILE A 179 5.59 -3.85 -17.25
N VAL A 180 4.89 -4.84 -17.81
CA VAL A 180 3.66 -5.38 -17.21
C VAL A 180 3.95 -6.78 -16.71
N VAL A 181 3.60 -7.05 -15.46
CA VAL A 181 3.65 -8.39 -14.87
C VAL A 181 2.24 -8.83 -14.53
N ASN A 182 1.89 -10.05 -14.91
CA ASN A 182 0.64 -10.69 -14.49
C ASN A 182 0.95 -12.05 -13.91
N ILE A 183 0.26 -12.42 -12.84
CA ILE A 183 0.54 -13.64 -12.08
C ILE A 183 -0.68 -14.08 -11.27
N ASP A 184 -0.92 -15.38 -11.24
CA ASP A 184 -1.85 -16.02 -10.31
C ASP A 184 -1.11 -16.46 -9.05
N VAL A 185 -1.67 -16.11 -7.90
CA VAL A 185 -1.08 -16.40 -6.60
C VAL A 185 -2.07 -17.21 -5.78
N VAL A 186 -1.65 -18.40 -5.35
CA VAL A 186 -2.44 -19.31 -4.52
C VAL A 186 -1.69 -19.55 -3.21
N SER A 187 -2.31 -19.17 -2.10
CA SER A 187 -1.81 -19.51 -0.76
C SER A 187 -2.23 -20.94 -0.43
N LEU A 188 -1.28 -21.83 -0.22
CA LEU A 188 -1.54 -23.27 0.01
C LEU A 188 -1.50 -23.65 1.48
N GLU A 189 -0.59 -23.05 2.25
CA GLU A 189 -0.36 -23.34 3.68
C GLU A 189 0.08 -22.05 4.40
N GLY A 190 -0.22 -21.95 5.70
CA GLY A 190 0.12 -20.80 6.55
C GLY A 190 -1.12 -20.00 6.96
N SER A 191 -1.19 -19.62 8.22
CA SER A 191 -2.31 -18.87 8.78
C SER A 191 -2.25 -17.37 8.44
N ASP A 192 -1.06 -16.78 8.43
CA ASP A 192 -0.84 -15.36 8.18
C ASP A 192 0.40 -15.14 7.30
N ILE A 193 0.24 -15.50 6.02
CA ILE A 193 1.30 -15.39 5.01
C ILE A 193 0.86 -14.50 3.87
N ALA A 194 1.80 -13.73 3.33
CA ALA A 194 1.62 -13.01 2.09
C ALA A 194 2.59 -13.46 1.01
N CYS A 195 2.06 -13.53 -0.20
CA CYS A 195 2.73 -14.03 -1.39
C CYS A 195 2.74 -12.91 -2.43
N GLY A 196 3.87 -12.68 -3.08
CA GLY A 196 3.98 -11.54 -3.99
C GLY A 196 5.23 -11.53 -4.85
N LEU A 197 5.48 -10.36 -5.43
CA LEU A 197 6.65 -10.08 -6.25
C LEU A 197 7.48 -8.95 -5.67
N THR A 198 8.79 -9.08 -5.81
CA THR A 198 9.74 -7.97 -5.79
C THR A 198 9.98 -7.50 -7.21
N LEU A 199 9.99 -6.19 -7.41
CA LEU A 199 10.18 -5.53 -8.69
C LEU A 199 11.24 -4.43 -8.51
N ARG A 200 11.98 -4.11 -9.59
CA ARG A 200 13.08 -3.14 -9.54
C ARG A 200 14.09 -3.45 -8.42
N ASP A 201 14.30 -4.73 -8.10
CA ASP A 201 15.23 -5.11 -7.05
C ASP A 201 16.66 -5.00 -7.58
N ASN A 202 17.43 -4.09 -6.99
CA ASN A 202 18.83 -3.85 -7.35
C ASN A 202 19.83 -4.62 -6.46
N GLY A 203 19.35 -5.54 -5.63
CA GLY A 203 20.17 -6.39 -4.76
C GLY A 203 20.71 -5.69 -3.50
N ASN A 204 20.61 -4.37 -3.41
CA ASN A 204 21.14 -3.60 -2.29
C ASN A 204 20.01 -3.09 -1.39
N THR A 205 19.20 -2.18 -1.91
CA THR A 205 18.41 -1.26 -1.07
C THR A 205 17.12 -0.77 -1.69
N ASP A 206 16.97 -0.89 -3.01
CA ASP A 206 15.83 -0.35 -3.73
C ASP A 206 15.05 -1.52 -4.29
N ARG A 207 13.74 -1.50 -4.04
CA ARG A 207 12.80 -2.49 -4.55
C ARG A 207 11.38 -1.98 -4.38
N VAL A 208 10.47 -2.56 -5.13
CA VAL A 208 9.04 -2.49 -4.89
C VAL A 208 8.59 -3.90 -4.52
N ILE A 209 7.79 -4.03 -3.48
CA ILE A 209 7.17 -5.30 -3.08
C ILE A 209 5.68 -5.14 -3.29
N VAL A 210 5.06 -6.05 -4.05
CA VAL A 210 3.60 -6.13 -4.23
C VAL A 210 3.15 -7.51 -3.78
N TYR A 211 2.17 -7.60 -2.87
CA TYR A 211 1.77 -8.86 -2.27
C TYR A 211 0.27 -8.96 -2.00
N VAL A 212 -0.19 -10.21 -1.84
CA VAL A 212 -1.53 -10.58 -1.37
C VAL A 212 -1.40 -11.65 -0.28
N GLY A 213 -2.18 -11.49 0.79
CA GLY A 213 -2.16 -12.37 1.96
C GLY A 213 -3.25 -13.44 1.96
N THR A 214 -3.15 -14.36 2.91
CA THR A 214 -4.17 -15.39 3.18
C THR A 214 -5.46 -14.80 3.71
N THR A 215 -5.41 -13.64 4.35
CA THR A 215 -6.58 -12.97 4.95
C THR A 215 -7.27 -11.98 4.01
N ASN A 216 -6.94 -12.05 2.71
CA ASN A 216 -7.33 -11.09 1.67
C ASN A 216 -6.79 -9.67 1.90
N ASP A 217 -5.79 -9.53 2.76
CA ASP A 217 -4.96 -8.34 2.79
C ASP A 217 -4.07 -8.26 1.53
N ALA A 218 -3.68 -7.05 1.17
CA ALA A 218 -2.74 -6.80 0.10
C ALA A 218 -1.93 -5.55 0.40
N GLY A 219 -0.77 -5.43 -0.23
CA GLY A 219 0.01 -4.22 -0.09
C GLY A 219 1.04 -3.99 -1.17
N VAL A 220 1.48 -2.73 -1.24
CA VAL A 220 2.59 -2.28 -2.05
C VAL A 220 3.56 -1.52 -1.17
N ILE A 221 4.80 -1.97 -1.09
CA ILE A 221 5.88 -1.34 -0.33
C ILE A 221 6.93 -0.83 -1.32
N VAL A 222 7.24 0.45 -1.29
CA VAL A 222 8.35 1.03 -2.04
C VAL A 222 9.50 1.25 -1.07
N VAL A 223 10.65 0.61 -1.34
CA VAL A 223 11.88 0.76 -0.56
C VAL A 223 12.90 1.54 -1.39
N ARG A 224 13.55 2.52 -0.76
CA ARG A 224 14.65 3.30 -1.34
C ARG A 224 15.75 3.50 -0.32
N ASN A 225 16.98 3.23 -0.72
CA ASN A 225 18.16 3.30 0.14
C ASN A 225 17.97 2.51 1.47
N GLY A 226 17.21 1.41 1.42
CA GLY A 226 16.95 0.53 2.56
C GLY A 226 15.83 1.01 3.47
N MET A 227 15.24 2.18 3.19
CA MET A 227 14.14 2.76 3.94
C MET A 227 12.83 2.58 3.18
N ILE A 228 11.74 2.34 3.91
CA ILE A 228 10.39 2.33 3.33
C ILE A 228 10.05 3.78 2.96
N LEU A 229 9.94 4.05 1.66
CA LEU A 229 9.49 5.34 1.12
C LEU A 229 7.96 5.44 1.20
N SER A 230 7.26 4.35 0.90
CA SER A 230 5.81 4.27 1.01
C SER A 230 5.34 2.84 1.24
N HIS A 231 4.19 2.69 1.90
CA HIS A 231 3.55 1.40 2.14
C HIS A 231 2.03 1.55 2.09
N THR A 232 1.39 1.09 1.02
CA THR A 232 -0.06 0.91 1.01
C THR A 232 -0.40 -0.49 1.48
N TYR A 233 -1.40 -0.60 2.34
CA TYR A 233 -1.93 -1.85 2.84
C TYR A 233 -3.45 -1.75 2.91
N ASP A 234 -4.19 -2.69 2.33
CA ASP A 234 -5.65 -2.70 2.44
C ASP A 234 -6.19 -4.14 2.37
N PHE A 235 -7.46 -4.31 2.75
CA PHE A 235 -8.19 -5.55 2.56
C PHE A 235 -8.94 -5.54 1.23
N ILE A 236 -8.66 -6.54 0.40
CA ILE A 236 -9.33 -6.73 -0.88
C ILE A 236 -10.76 -7.16 -0.62
N THR A 237 -11.72 -6.36 -1.08
CA THR A 237 -13.11 -6.78 -1.16
C THR A 237 -13.27 -7.68 -2.38
N LEU A 238 -13.28 -8.99 -2.16
CA LEU A 238 -13.55 -9.96 -3.21
C LEU A 238 -15.04 -9.97 -3.56
N SER A 239 -15.37 -9.82 -4.84
CA SER A 239 -16.73 -10.03 -5.31
C SER A 239 -17.13 -11.51 -5.22
N ASP A 240 -18.42 -11.82 -5.25
CA ASP A 240 -18.88 -13.23 -5.32
C ASP A 240 -18.32 -13.98 -6.55
N LYS A 241 -17.98 -13.25 -7.63
CA LYS A 241 -17.32 -13.82 -8.81
C LYS A 241 -15.86 -14.19 -8.57
N ASP A 242 -15.21 -13.61 -7.57
CA ASP A 242 -13.82 -13.90 -7.19
C ASP A 242 -13.74 -15.06 -6.19
N ARG A 243 -14.77 -15.24 -5.35
CA ARG A 243 -14.90 -16.38 -4.44
C ARG A 243 -14.94 -17.73 -5.14
N LEU A 244 -15.39 -17.77 -6.40
CA LEU A 244 -15.42 -18.98 -7.23
C LEU A 244 -14.03 -19.43 -7.71
N ASN A 245 -12.97 -18.65 -7.47
CA ASN A 245 -11.63 -18.90 -8.02
C ASN A 245 -10.67 -19.64 -7.06
N ASN A 246 -11.17 -20.56 -6.21
CA ASN A 246 -10.34 -21.43 -5.34
C ASN A 246 -9.25 -20.71 -4.52
N ASN A 247 -9.51 -19.49 -4.03
CA ASN A 247 -8.53 -18.64 -3.33
C ASN A 247 -7.33 -18.15 -4.19
N THR A 248 -7.37 -18.31 -5.51
CA THR A 248 -6.41 -17.71 -6.43
C THR A 248 -6.66 -16.21 -6.55
N LYS A 249 -5.62 -15.41 -6.27
CA LYS A 249 -5.60 -13.97 -6.47
C LYS A 249 -4.71 -13.63 -7.67
N ARG A 250 -5.23 -12.89 -8.63
CA ARG A 250 -4.44 -12.42 -9.77
C ARG A 250 -3.91 -11.02 -9.52
N LEU A 251 -2.60 -10.87 -9.61
CA LEU A 251 -1.94 -9.57 -9.59
C LEU A 251 -1.63 -9.16 -11.03
N THR A 252 -2.03 -7.94 -11.42
CA THR A 252 -1.48 -7.24 -12.60
C THR A 252 -0.74 -6.01 -12.12
N ILE A 253 0.55 -5.92 -12.42
CA ILE A 253 1.41 -4.84 -11.95
C ILE A 253 2.05 -4.17 -13.15
N ILE A 254 1.87 -2.86 -13.27
CA ILE A 254 2.46 -2.04 -14.33
C ILE A 254 3.54 -1.15 -13.72
N LEU A 255 4.77 -1.29 -14.22
CA LEU A 255 5.84 -0.32 -14.02
C LEU A 255 5.88 0.59 -15.23
N ARG A 256 5.69 1.89 -15.03
CA ARG A 256 5.77 2.91 -16.08
C ARG A 256 6.41 4.18 -15.55
N GLY A 257 7.63 4.45 -15.98
CA GLY A 257 8.45 5.54 -15.48
C GLY A 257 8.51 5.50 -13.94
N PRO A 258 8.04 6.54 -13.23
CA PRO A 258 8.08 6.56 -11.77
C PRO A 258 6.89 5.86 -11.11
N TYR A 259 5.96 5.26 -11.85
CA TYR A 259 4.71 4.74 -11.29
C TYR A 259 4.68 3.22 -11.24
N VAL A 260 4.12 2.71 -10.14
CA VAL A 260 3.73 1.31 -9.95
C VAL A 260 2.21 1.31 -9.86
N ILE A 261 1.52 0.76 -10.84
CA ILE A 261 0.07 0.61 -10.84
C ILE A 261 -0.25 -0.85 -10.55
N THR A 262 -1.12 -1.10 -9.58
CA THR A 262 -1.47 -2.46 -9.15
C THR A 262 -2.96 -2.70 -9.31
N TYR A 263 -3.30 -3.83 -9.92
CA TYR A 263 -4.63 -4.39 -9.95
C TYR A 263 -4.64 -5.74 -9.26
N ILE A 264 -5.74 -6.03 -8.56
CA ILE A 264 -5.98 -7.32 -7.92
C ILE A 264 -7.31 -7.85 -8.43
N ASN A 265 -7.30 -9.02 -9.06
CA ASN A 265 -8.46 -9.60 -9.75
C ASN A 265 -9.12 -8.61 -10.73
N GLY A 266 -8.30 -7.85 -11.44
CA GLY A 266 -8.75 -6.84 -12.39
C GLY A 266 -9.31 -5.57 -11.76
N ILE A 267 -9.43 -5.46 -10.45
CA ILE A 267 -9.88 -4.23 -9.78
C ILE A 267 -8.65 -3.39 -9.44
N TYR A 268 -8.69 -2.10 -9.74
CA TYR A 268 -7.64 -1.16 -9.37
C TYR A 268 -7.45 -1.15 -7.86
N PHE A 269 -6.21 -1.42 -7.42
CA PHE A 269 -5.85 -1.43 -6.01
C PHE A 269 -5.19 -0.11 -5.61
N ASN A 270 -4.07 0.23 -6.24
CA ASN A 270 -3.39 1.49 -5.98
C ASN A 270 -2.42 1.89 -7.10
N THR A 271 -1.93 3.13 -6.99
CA THR A 271 -0.74 3.62 -7.68
C THR A 271 0.27 4.07 -6.64
N GLN A 272 1.54 3.72 -6.81
CA GLN A 272 2.65 4.16 -5.96
C GLN A 272 3.71 4.89 -6.78
N TYR A 273 4.25 5.97 -6.21
CA TYR A 273 5.44 6.62 -6.75
C TYR A 273 6.69 5.85 -6.32
N SER A 274 7.50 5.45 -7.28
CA SER A 274 8.70 4.66 -7.15
C SER A 274 9.69 5.19 -8.18
N PRO A 275 10.69 6.03 -7.80
CA PRO A 275 11.63 6.63 -8.74
C PRO A 275 12.13 5.63 -9.78
N PRO A 276 12.17 5.98 -11.08
CA PRO A 276 12.54 5.04 -12.14
C PRO A 276 13.90 4.41 -11.83
N SER A 277 13.96 3.10 -11.86
CA SER A 277 15.18 2.34 -11.61
C SER A 277 15.05 0.98 -12.30
N GLN A 278 16.13 0.60 -12.97
CA GLN A 278 16.24 -0.75 -13.49
C GLN A 278 16.51 -1.74 -12.36
N GLY A 279 15.87 -2.90 -12.41
CA GLY A 279 16.13 -3.96 -11.46
C GLY A 279 15.48 -5.27 -11.84
N THR A 280 15.77 -6.29 -11.03
CA THR A 280 15.30 -7.65 -11.27
C THR A 280 13.86 -7.82 -10.79
N VAL A 281 13.22 -8.89 -11.27
CA VAL A 281 11.95 -9.40 -10.73
C VAL A 281 12.23 -10.66 -9.93
N GLY A 282 11.52 -10.81 -8.81
CA GLY A 282 11.65 -11.96 -7.92
C GLY A 282 10.32 -12.28 -7.25
N VAL A 283 10.21 -13.46 -6.67
CA VAL A 283 9.10 -13.82 -5.79
C VAL A 283 9.46 -13.54 -4.35
N ILE A 284 8.46 -13.16 -3.56
CA ILE A 284 8.63 -12.92 -2.13
C ILE A 284 7.48 -13.54 -1.34
N LEU A 285 7.86 -14.16 -0.23
CA LEU A 285 6.94 -14.63 0.80
C LEU A 285 7.22 -13.83 2.06
N LEU A 286 6.16 -13.29 2.67
CA LEU A 286 6.16 -12.61 3.95
C LEU A 286 5.38 -13.49 4.92
N ASN A 287 5.90 -13.68 6.12
CA ASN A 287 5.25 -14.50 7.14
C ASN A 287 5.14 -13.68 8.41
N TYR A 288 3.90 -13.47 8.84
CA TYR A 288 3.57 -12.71 10.04
C TYR A 288 3.24 -13.65 11.22
N ALA A 289 3.18 -14.95 10.97
CA ALA A 289 2.97 -16.00 11.97
C ALA A 289 4.24 -16.83 12.21
N ALA A 290 4.18 -17.72 13.22
CA ALA A 290 5.30 -18.58 13.60
C ALA A 290 5.31 -19.94 12.85
N ASP A 291 4.30 -20.21 12.02
CA ASP A 291 4.13 -21.43 11.23
C ASP A 291 4.88 -21.37 9.89
N ALA A 292 4.96 -22.49 9.18
CA ALA A 292 5.47 -22.53 7.83
C ALA A 292 4.43 -21.99 6.85
N GLY A 293 4.90 -21.42 5.74
CA GLY A 293 4.04 -20.89 4.68
C GLY A 293 4.37 -21.48 3.33
N ARG A 294 3.36 -21.65 2.47
CA ARG A 294 3.55 -22.10 1.09
C ARG A 294 2.66 -21.34 0.13
N CYS A 295 3.28 -20.83 -0.94
CA CYS A 295 2.61 -20.14 -2.02
C CYS A 295 2.88 -20.88 -3.34
N GLN A 296 1.89 -20.88 -4.22
CA GLN A 296 2.01 -21.34 -5.60
C GLN A 296 1.76 -20.17 -6.52
N PHE A 297 2.66 -20.01 -7.50
CA PHE A 297 2.63 -18.95 -8.48
C PHE A 297 2.40 -19.57 -9.85
N GLN A 298 1.33 -19.16 -10.51
CA GLN A 298 0.89 -19.73 -11.79
C GLN A 298 0.75 -18.64 -12.83
N ASN A 299 0.84 -19.02 -14.10
CA ASN A 299 0.60 -18.14 -15.25
C ASN A 299 1.37 -16.80 -15.19
N LEU A 300 2.56 -16.78 -14.57
CA LEU A 300 3.40 -15.60 -14.52
C LEU A 300 3.86 -15.29 -15.94
N TRP A 301 3.67 -14.06 -16.37
CA TRP A 301 4.35 -13.54 -17.54
C TRP A 301 4.80 -12.09 -17.34
N ILE A 302 5.87 -11.72 -18.03
CA ILE A 302 6.40 -10.35 -18.08
C ILE A 302 6.35 -9.87 -19.53
N TRP A 303 5.76 -8.69 -19.73
CA TRP A 303 5.72 -7.96 -20.98
C TRP A 303 6.62 -6.73 -20.91
N GLN A 304 7.40 -6.49 -21.95
CA GLN A 304 8.33 -5.36 -22.08
C GLN A 304 8.33 -4.83 -23.51
#